data_AF-A0A1F7HFY0-F1
#
_entry.id   AF-A0A1F7HFY0-F1
#
_cell.length_a   1.000
_cell.length_b   1.000
_cell.length_c   1.000
_cell.angle_alpha   90.00
_cell.angle_beta   90.00
_cell.angle_gamma   90.00
#
_symmetry.space_group_name_H-M   'P 1'
#
loop_
_entity.id
_entity.type
_entity.pdbx_description
1 polymer ?
#
loop_
_entity_poly.entity_id
_entity_poly.type
_entity_poly.pdbx_seq_one_letter_code
_entity_poly.pdbx_strand_id
1 'polypeptide(L)'
;MDSRLKNTYALRRTSRSRSNQNLKYLIITVLLIGFFSTVGIQLLVKTSLFISGASKETLDQGSPNAILDAPEIYNLPDATNSAQLELSGVGTLETTLHIFVNGEETDTFQMSSEDFSASVSLQAGENEIYAQTEDAKNKKVKDSPLYKVLYINSKPNLTIGTPTDGQTIASQEVEVTGKTDQNVSIRINNSPTVVASDGSFRQSIRLKEGGNMITVEAYDIAGNSNKVELRITYQKED
;
A
#
# COMPACT_ATOMS: atom_id res chain seq x y z
N MET A 1 -49.11 25.35 -101.08
CA MET A 1 -50.05 24.76 -100.09
C MET A 1 -49.96 23.26 -100.26
N ASP A 2 -49.65 22.41 -99.29
CA ASP A 2 -49.77 22.54 -97.85
C ASP A 2 -48.98 21.38 -97.19
N SER A 3 -47.81 21.66 -96.60
CA SER A 3 -46.96 20.65 -95.94
C SER A 3 -47.07 20.70 -94.40
N ARG A 4 -48.14 21.28 -93.85
CA ARG A 4 -48.29 21.53 -92.40
C ARG A 4 -49.31 20.65 -91.68
N LEU A 5 -49.90 19.63 -92.31
CA LEU A 5 -51.02 18.88 -91.71
C LEU A 5 -50.73 17.43 -91.28
N LYS A 6 -49.50 16.91 -91.39
CA LYS A 6 -49.22 15.50 -91.03
C LYS A 6 -48.67 15.27 -89.63
N ASN A 7 -48.38 16.30 -88.84
CA ASN A 7 -47.69 16.12 -87.55
C ASN A 7 -48.55 16.27 -86.28
N THR A 8 -49.86 16.53 -86.42
CA THR A 8 -50.75 16.79 -85.27
C THR A 8 -51.49 15.56 -84.72
N TYR A 9 -51.46 14.41 -85.42
CA TYR A 9 -52.17 13.21 -84.97
C TYR A 9 -51.32 12.18 -84.21
N ALA A 10 -49.98 12.31 -84.20
CA ALA A 10 -49.11 11.36 -83.50
C ALA A 10 -48.92 11.66 -82.00
N LEU A 11 -49.21 12.88 -81.54
CA LEU A 11 -48.94 13.30 -80.16
C LEU A 11 -50.05 12.97 -79.14
N ARG A 12 -51.22 12.50 -79.60
CA ARG A 12 -52.38 12.30 -78.71
C ARG A 12 -52.53 10.87 -78.16
N ARG A 13 -51.74 9.90 -78.64
CA ARG A 13 -51.81 8.49 -78.16
C ARG A 13 -50.69 8.11 -77.17
N THR A 14 -49.58 8.84 -77.16
CA THR A 14 -48.46 8.61 -76.23
C THR A 14 -48.65 9.27 -74.86
N SER A 15 -49.59 10.22 -74.73
CA SER A 15 -49.89 10.91 -73.45
C SER A 15 -50.77 10.08 -72.49
N ARG A 16 -51.64 9.19 -72.99
CA ARG A 16 -52.49 8.33 -72.14
C ARG A 16 -51.71 7.22 -71.43
N SER A 17 -50.65 6.69 -72.05
CA SER A 17 -49.82 5.64 -71.44
C SER A 17 -48.94 6.17 -70.29
N ARG A 18 -48.36 7.37 -70.46
CA ARG A 18 -47.57 8.05 -69.39
C ARG A 18 -48.44 8.44 -68.19
N SER A 19 -49.68 8.88 -68.42
CA SER A 19 -50.60 9.23 -67.33
C SER A 19 -50.91 8.03 -66.43
N ASN A 20 -51.12 6.84 -67.00
CA ASN A 20 -51.37 5.63 -66.22
C ASN A 20 -50.13 5.17 -65.44
N GLN A 21 -48.92 5.42 -65.95
CA GLN A 21 -47.68 5.15 -65.19
C GLN A 21 -47.51 6.15 -64.05
N ASN A 22 -47.74 7.45 -64.29
CA ASN A 22 -47.69 8.47 -63.24
C ASN A 22 -48.72 8.20 -62.14
N LEU A 23 -49.92 7.73 -62.49
CA LEU A 23 -50.94 7.34 -61.51
C LEU A 23 -50.52 6.11 -60.69
N LYS A 24 -49.88 5.11 -61.32
CA LYS A 24 -49.32 3.96 -60.60
C LYS A 24 -48.23 4.38 -59.61
N TYR A 25 -47.30 5.26 -60.02
CA TYR A 25 -46.28 5.78 -59.11
C TYR A 25 -46.88 6.59 -57.98
N LEU A 26 -47.91 7.41 -58.23
CA LEU A 26 -48.60 8.17 -57.19
C LEU A 26 -49.26 7.25 -56.15
N ILE A 27 -49.92 6.18 -56.60
CA ILE A 27 -50.52 5.17 -55.71
C ILE A 27 -49.43 4.47 -54.88
N ILE A 28 -48.32 4.06 -55.51
CA ILE A 28 -47.18 3.43 -54.81
C ILE A 28 -46.59 4.38 -53.76
N THR A 29 -46.42 5.67 -54.09
CA THR A 29 -45.91 6.68 -53.15
C THR A 29 -46.85 6.87 -51.97
N VAL A 30 -48.16 6.94 -52.20
CA VAL A 30 -49.15 7.05 -51.10
C VAL A 30 -49.14 5.80 -50.22
N LEU A 31 -49.03 4.60 -50.82
CA LEU A 31 -48.89 3.34 -50.08
C LEU A 31 -47.58 3.30 -49.26
N LEU A 32 -46.46 3.76 -49.82
CA LEU A 32 -45.19 3.87 -49.11
C LEU A 32 -45.29 4.85 -47.95
N ILE A 33 -45.88 6.03 -48.15
CA ILE A 33 -46.08 7.01 -47.07
C ILE A 33 -46.94 6.42 -45.95
N GLY A 34 -48.03 5.72 -46.29
CA GLY A 34 -48.88 5.03 -45.32
C GLY A 34 -48.16 3.89 -44.58
N PHE A 35 -47.28 3.16 -45.28
CA PHE A 35 -46.44 2.12 -44.68
C PHE A 35 -45.38 2.72 -43.74
N PHE A 36 -44.70 3.78 -44.14
CA PHE A 36 -43.70 4.47 -43.31
C PHE A 36 -44.33 5.17 -42.11
N SER A 37 -45.55 5.71 -42.23
CA SER A 37 -46.23 6.34 -41.09
C SER A 37 -46.70 5.33 -40.04
N THR A 38 -47.04 4.10 -40.44
CA THR A 38 -47.55 3.07 -39.51
C THR A 38 -46.46 2.13 -39.01
N VAL A 39 -45.67 1.57 -39.93
CA VAL A 39 -44.61 0.60 -39.63
C VAL A 39 -43.28 1.30 -39.37
N GLY A 40 -42.96 2.34 -40.13
CA GLY A 40 -41.70 3.07 -40.01
C GLY A 40 -41.51 3.74 -38.65
N ILE A 41 -42.57 4.36 -38.10
CA ILE A 41 -42.51 4.97 -36.76
C ILE A 41 -42.28 3.90 -35.67
N GLN A 42 -42.98 2.77 -35.74
CA GLN A 42 -42.77 1.67 -34.79
C GLN A 42 -41.37 1.06 -34.90
N LEU A 43 -40.83 0.99 -36.11
CA LEU A 43 -39.45 0.54 -36.34
C LEU A 43 -38.46 1.51 -35.70
N LEU A 44 -38.63 2.83 -35.89
CA LEU A 44 -37.78 3.86 -35.27
C LEU A 44 -37.82 3.82 -33.74
N VAL A 45 -38.99 3.60 -33.13
CA VAL A 45 -39.12 3.46 -31.67
C VAL A 45 -38.41 2.19 -31.19
N LYS A 46 -38.60 1.05 -31.86
CA LYS A 46 -37.95 -0.22 -31.49
C LYS A 46 -36.43 -0.18 -31.69
N THR A 47 -35.94 0.44 -32.76
CA THR A 47 -34.51 0.65 -32.98
C THR A 47 -33.93 1.69 -32.03
N SER A 48 -34.69 2.72 -31.65
CA SER A 48 -34.29 3.69 -30.63
C SER A 48 -34.13 3.00 -29.26
N LEU A 49 -35.05 2.12 -28.88
CA LEU A 49 -34.92 1.30 -27.67
C LEU A 49 -33.75 0.31 -27.74
N PHE A 50 -33.44 -0.24 -28.92
CA PHE A 50 -32.28 -1.11 -29.13
C PHE A 50 -30.95 -0.35 -29.05
N ILE A 51 -30.87 0.86 -29.60
CA ILE A 51 -29.71 1.75 -29.47
C ILE A 51 -29.59 2.25 -28.02
N SER A 52 -30.70 2.60 -27.37
CA SER A 52 -30.76 2.96 -25.94
C SER A 52 -30.44 1.77 -25.02
N GLY A 53 -30.66 0.53 -25.47
CA GLY A 53 -30.33 -0.70 -24.75
C GLY A 53 -28.90 -1.19 -25.00
N ALA A 54 -28.33 -0.87 -26.16
CA ALA A 54 -26.94 -1.19 -26.54
C ALA A 54 -25.91 -0.21 -25.97
N SER A 55 -26.35 0.88 -25.34
CA SER A 55 -25.55 1.74 -24.48
C SER A 55 -26.28 1.98 -23.16
N LYS A 56 -26.69 0.89 -22.51
CA LYS A 56 -26.90 0.89 -21.06
C LYS A 56 -25.57 0.56 -20.38
N GLU A 57 -24.54 1.34 -20.68
CA GLU A 57 -23.68 1.77 -19.60
C GLU A 57 -24.64 2.49 -18.65
N THR A 58 -24.88 1.88 -17.50
CA THR A 58 -25.42 2.60 -16.36
C THR A 58 -24.65 3.90 -16.29
N LEU A 59 -25.33 5.03 -16.52
CA LEU A 59 -24.84 6.32 -16.08
C LEU A 59 -24.73 6.21 -14.57
N ASP A 60 -23.54 5.78 -14.16
CA ASP A 60 -23.09 5.77 -12.80
C ASP A 60 -23.21 7.21 -12.32
N GLN A 61 -24.07 7.43 -11.33
CA GLN A 61 -24.02 8.64 -10.52
C GLN A 61 -22.95 8.51 -9.43
N GLY A 62 -21.91 7.71 -9.68
CA GLY A 62 -20.61 7.86 -9.06
C GLY A 62 -19.95 9.15 -9.55
N SER A 63 -19.56 10.00 -8.59
CA SER A 63 -18.81 11.23 -8.85
C SER A 63 -17.69 10.97 -9.88
N PRO A 64 -17.52 11.79 -10.94
CA PRO A 64 -16.59 11.51 -12.05
C PRO A 64 -15.10 11.41 -11.69
N ASN A 65 -14.74 11.51 -10.42
CA ASN A 65 -13.39 11.32 -9.89
C ASN A 65 -13.44 11.14 -8.36
N ALA A 66 -14.07 10.07 -7.86
CA ALA A 66 -13.62 9.55 -6.56
C ALA A 66 -12.20 9.02 -6.78
N ILE A 67 -11.22 9.89 -6.52
CA ILE A 67 -9.81 9.51 -6.45
C ILE A 67 -9.71 8.62 -5.22
N LEU A 68 -9.28 7.38 -5.42
CA LEU A 68 -8.95 6.49 -4.32
C LEU A 68 -7.54 6.85 -3.88
N ASP A 69 -7.40 7.25 -2.62
CA ASP A 69 -6.11 7.57 -2.02
C ASP A 69 -5.46 6.29 -1.47
N ALA A 70 -4.13 6.28 -1.48
CA ALA A 70 -3.39 5.21 -0.82
C ALA A 70 -3.54 5.34 0.70
N PRO A 71 -3.67 4.22 1.43
CA PRO A 71 -3.64 4.27 2.88
C PRO A 71 -2.23 4.63 3.36
N GLU A 72 -2.14 5.25 4.53
CA GLU A 72 -0.87 5.57 5.17
C GLU A 72 -0.82 4.94 6.57
N ILE A 73 0.34 4.41 6.93
CA ILE A 73 0.62 3.89 8.27
C ILE A 73 1.65 4.79 8.94
N TYR A 74 1.42 5.13 10.20
CA TYR A 74 2.21 6.06 10.98
C TYR A 74 2.91 5.39 12.16
N ASN A 75 3.98 6.03 12.62
CA ASN A 75 4.69 5.71 13.87
C ASN A 75 5.21 4.26 13.97
N LEU A 76 5.54 3.62 12.84
CA LEU A 76 6.24 2.33 12.88
C LEU A 76 7.67 2.54 13.39
N PRO A 77 8.14 1.74 14.37
CA PRO A 77 9.52 1.76 14.78
C PRO A 77 10.40 1.00 13.77
N ASP A 78 11.67 1.38 13.65
CA ASP A 78 12.63 0.63 12.82
C ASP A 78 12.87 -0.78 13.38
N ALA A 79 12.80 -0.94 14.71
CA ALA A 79 12.92 -2.23 15.39
C ALA A 79 12.08 -2.28 16.67
N THR A 80 11.67 -3.49 17.07
CA THR A 80 10.90 -3.75 18.29
C THR A 80 11.33 -5.05 18.93
N ASN A 81 11.15 -5.16 20.25
CA ASN A 81 11.32 -6.42 20.99
C ASN A 81 9.99 -7.11 21.33
N SER A 82 8.87 -6.58 20.83
CA SER A 82 7.54 -7.16 20.96
C SER A 82 7.14 -7.88 19.67
N ALA A 83 6.61 -9.10 19.79
CA ALA A 83 6.01 -9.81 18.67
C ALA A 83 4.70 -9.17 18.20
N GLN A 84 4.06 -8.38 19.05
CA GLN A 84 2.83 -7.66 18.72
C GLN A 84 3.17 -6.19 18.50
N LEU A 85 2.74 -5.65 17.36
CA LEU A 85 2.93 -4.26 17.00
C LEU A 85 1.56 -3.61 16.77
N GLU A 86 1.31 -2.53 17.51
CA GLU A 86 0.15 -1.67 17.27
C GLU A 86 0.46 -0.72 16.12
N LEU A 87 -0.40 -0.74 15.11
CA LEU A 87 -0.39 0.12 13.96
C LEU A 87 -1.45 1.21 14.12
N SER A 88 -1.15 2.39 13.62
CA SER A 88 -2.12 3.46 13.46
C SER A 88 -1.92 4.08 12.09
N GLY A 89 -3.00 4.54 11.48
CA GLY A 89 -2.92 5.09 10.14
C GLY A 89 -4.22 5.70 9.69
N VAL A 90 -4.23 6.13 8.43
CA VAL A 90 -5.41 6.66 7.75
C VAL A 90 -5.70 5.87 6.48
N GLY A 91 -6.97 5.78 6.13
CA GLY A 91 -7.48 5.18 4.92
C GLY A 91 -8.67 5.97 4.37
N THR A 92 -9.16 5.56 3.20
CA THR A 92 -10.26 6.25 2.53
C THR A 92 -11.61 5.79 3.10
N LEU A 93 -12.49 6.73 3.44
CA LEU A 93 -13.85 6.42 3.90
C LEU A 93 -14.65 5.57 2.88
N GLU A 94 -15.56 4.74 3.38
CA GLU A 94 -16.48 3.91 2.58
C GLU A 94 -15.76 2.87 1.68
N THR A 95 -14.52 2.54 2.01
CA THR A 95 -13.70 1.51 1.34
C THR A 95 -13.36 0.37 2.31
N THR A 96 -12.77 -0.70 1.78
CA THR A 96 -12.22 -1.79 2.59
C THR A 96 -10.70 -1.65 2.67
N LEU A 97 -10.16 -1.63 3.88
CA LEU A 97 -8.72 -1.59 4.15
C LEU A 97 -8.24 -2.98 4.54
N HIS A 98 -7.23 -3.50 3.85
CA HIS A 98 -6.58 -4.78 4.12
C HIS A 98 -5.16 -4.52 4.62
N ILE A 99 -4.75 -5.15 5.71
CA ILE A 99 -3.40 -5.02 6.27
C ILE A 99 -2.64 -6.33 6.03
N PHE A 100 -1.40 -6.21 5.57
CA PHE A 100 -0.54 -7.34 5.28
C PHE A 100 0.74 -7.28 6.10
N VAL A 101 1.18 -8.45 6.56
CA VAL A 101 2.50 -8.68 7.15
C VAL A 101 3.17 -9.84 6.41
N ASN A 102 4.35 -9.61 5.86
CA ASN A 102 5.12 -10.60 5.08
C ASN A 102 4.31 -11.21 3.92
N GLY A 103 3.39 -10.43 3.33
CA GLY A 103 2.53 -10.83 2.23
C GLY A 103 1.27 -11.62 2.63
N GLU A 104 1.06 -11.89 3.93
CA GLU A 104 -0.16 -12.51 4.46
C GLU A 104 -1.12 -11.42 4.96
N GLU A 105 -2.39 -11.50 4.57
CA GLU A 105 -3.44 -10.61 5.07
C GLU A 105 -3.71 -10.93 6.55
N THR A 106 -3.49 -9.95 7.42
CA THR A 106 -3.61 -10.12 8.87
C THR A 106 -4.90 -9.54 9.44
N ASP A 107 -5.43 -8.48 8.82
CA ASP A 107 -6.64 -7.81 9.29
C ASP A 107 -7.32 -7.03 8.16
N THR A 108 -8.64 -6.85 8.28
CA THR A 108 -9.49 -6.22 7.26
C THR A 108 -10.58 -5.36 7.90
N PHE A 109 -10.68 -4.11 7.46
CA PHE A 109 -11.57 -3.10 8.02
C PHE A 109 -12.49 -2.51 6.97
N GLN A 110 -13.76 -2.31 7.32
CA GLN A 110 -14.61 -1.39 6.57
C GLN A 110 -14.40 0.02 7.12
N MET A 111 -13.87 0.93 6.31
CA MET A 111 -13.52 2.28 6.73
C MET A 111 -14.77 3.14 6.93
N SER A 112 -15.16 3.30 8.20
CA SER A 112 -16.23 4.22 8.63
C SER A 112 -15.70 5.54 9.23
N SER A 113 -14.41 5.58 9.51
CA SER A 113 -13.60 6.76 9.83
C SER A 113 -12.36 6.79 8.91
N GLU A 114 -11.71 7.94 8.78
CA GLU A 114 -10.42 8.02 8.07
C GLU A 114 -9.31 7.34 8.86
N ASP A 115 -9.32 7.45 10.20
CA ASP A 115 -8.35 6.79 11.06
C ASP A 115 -8.66 5.29 11.25
N PHE A 116 -7.60 4.49 11.39
CA PHE A 116 -7.67 3.10 11.84
C PHE A 116 -6.58 2.76 12.86
N SER A 117 -6.81 1.69 13.61
CA SER A 117 -5.82 1.06 14.50
C SER A 117 -5.92 -0.45 14.35
N ALA A 118 -4.77 -1.13 14.32
CA ALA A 118 -4.70 -2.58 14.18
C ALA A 118 -3.56 -3.16 15.00
N SER A 119 -3.70 -4.39 15.47
CA SER A 119 -2.63 -5.12 16.15
C SER A 119 -2.15 -6.24 15.25
N VAL A 120 -0.88 -6.21 14.85
CA VAL A 120 -0.29 -7.22 13.97
C VAL A 120 0.76 -8.06 14.68
N SER A 121 0.88 -9.32 14.27
CA SER A 121 1.91 -10.23 14.79
C SER A 121 3.11 -10.29 13.85
N LEU A 122 4.30 -10.11 14.41
CA LEU A 122 5.59 -10.13 13.72
C LEU A 122 6.29 -11.48 13.89
N GLN A 123 7.07 -11.84 12.87
CA GLN A 123 8.00 -12.96 12.91
C GLN A 123 9.41 -12.47 13.26
N ALA A 124 10.22 -13.30 13.91
CA ALA A 124 11.58 -12.91 14.27
C ALA A 124 12.39 -12.52 13.02
N GLY A 125 13.11 -11.41 13.08
CA GLY A 125 13.81 -10.83 11.94
C GLY A 125 13.04 -9.68 11.28
N GLU A 126 13.37 -9.40 10.02
CA GLU A 126 12.77 -8.31 9.26
C GLU A 126 11.34 -8.69 8.85
N ASN A 127 10.39 -7.79 9.10
CA ASN A 127 9.00 -7.92 8.67
C ASN A 127 8.65 -6.79 7.71
N GLU A 128 7.92 -7.12 6.66
CA GLU A 128 7.41 -6.19 5.67
C GLU A 128 5.92 -5.96 5.93
N ILE A 129 5.52 -4.71 6.15
CA ILE A 129 4.17 -4.30 6.51
C ILE A 129 3.66 -3.31 5.47
N TYR A 130 2.46 -3.53 4.96
CA TYR A 130 1.77 -2.59 4.08
C TYR A 130 0.26 -2.75 4.20
N ALA A 131 -0.47 -1.75 3.72
CA ALA A 131 -1.92 -1.77 3.67
C ALA A 131 -2.42 -1.52 2.24
N GLN A 132 -3.62 -2.01 1.95
CA GLN A 132 -4.28 -1.87 0.67
C GLN A 132 -5.70 -1.38 0.86
N THR A 133 -6.05 -0.29 0.19
CA THR A 133 -7.43 0.20 0.13
C THR A 133 -8.10 -0.34 -1.12
N GLU A 134 -9.28 -0.94 -0.96
CA GLU A 134 -10.13 -1.45 -2.02
C GLU A 134 -11.48 -0.73 -2.04
N ASP A 135 -11.80 -0.10 -3.18
CA ASP A 135 -13.13 0.42 -3.47
C ASP A 135 -13.96 -0.67 -4.18
N ALA A 136 -14.83 -1.36 -3.44
CA ALA A 136 -15.69 -2.42 -3.97
C ALA A 136 -16.66 -1.93 -5.06
N LYS A 137 -17.01 -0.63 -5.10
CA LYS A 137 -17.94 -0.08 -6.11
C LYS A 137 -17.21 0.14 -7.44
N ASN A 138 -15.98 0.64 -7.38
CA ASN A 138 -15.20 0.98 -8.57
C ASN A 138 -14.12 -0.04 -8.94
N LYS A 139 -13.96 -1.11 -8.14
CA LYS A 139 -12.88 -2.12 -8.26
C LYS A 139 -11.49 -1.50 -8.35
N LYS A 140 -11.29 -0.35 -7.69
CA LYS A 140 -10.01 0.34 -7.63
C LYS A 140 -9.27 -0.12 -6.37
N VAL A 141 -7.96 -0.24 -6.51
CA VAL A 141 -7.08 -0.67 -5.43
C VAL A 141 -5.88 0.27 -5.35
N LYS A 142 -5.45 0.61 -4.14
CA LYS A 142 -4.25 1.41 -3.87
C LYS A 142 -3.49 0.86 -2.68
N ASP A 143 -2.19 0.71 -2.86
CA ASP A 143 -1.27 0.22 -1.82
C ASP A 143 -0.60 1.39 -1.10
N SER A 144 -0.34 1.22 0.19
CA SER A 144 0.58 2.07 0.95
C SER A 144 2.03 1.85 0.50
N PRO A 145 2.98 2.65 0.99
CA PRO A 145 4.38 2.26 1.00
C PRO A 145 4.60 0.92 1.72
N LEU A 146 5.71 0.25 1.39
CA LEU A 146 6.18 -0.93 2.12
C LEU A 146 7.06 -0.48 3.29
N TYR A 147 6.62 -0.79 4.51
CA TYR A 147 7.33 -0.46 5.75
C TYR A 147 8.10 -1.68 6.25
N LYS A 148 9.30 -1.47 6.78
CA LYS A 148 10.13 -2.55 7.33
C LYS A 148 10.30 -2.38 8.82
N VAL A 149 10.04 -3.44 9.59
CA VAL A 149 10.21 -3.47 11.03
C VAL A 149 11.03 -4.69 11.42
N LEU A 150 12.15 -4.47 12.12
CA LEU A 150 12.98 -5.56 12.63
C LEU A 150 12.50 -6.02 14.01
N TYR A 151 12.04 -7.26 14.12
CA TYR A 151 11.69 -7.87 15.40
C TYR A 151 12.88 -8.68 15.96
N ILE A 152 13.45 -8.20 17.08
CA ILE A 152 14.52 -8.88 17.82
C ILE A 152 13.98 -9.32 19.18
N ASN A 153 13.92 -10.62 19.44
CA ASN A 153 13.37 -11.19 20.69
C ASN A 153 14.42 -11.71 21.68
N SER A 154 15.70 -11.49 21.37
CA SER A 154 16.82 -11.98 22.17
C SER A 154 17.62 -10.81 22.73
N LYS A 155 18.15 -10.99 23.94
CA LYS A 155 19.10 -10.03 24.52
C LYS A 155 20.41 -10.02 23.72
N PRO A 156 21.12 -8.88 23.66
CA PRO A 156 22.46 -8.82 23.09
C PRO A 156 23.41 -9.82 23.76
N ASN A 157 24.25 -10.47 22.96
CA ASN A 157 25.41 -11.18 23.47
C ASN A 157 26.34 -10.17 24.14
N LEU A 158 26.84 -10.49 25.33
CA LEU A 158 27.79 -9.67 26.05
C LEU A 158 28.78 -10.57 26.78
N THR A 159 30.06 -10.45 26.43
CA THR A 159 31.15 -11.22 27.03
C THR A 159 32.27 -10.27 27.45
N ILE A 160 32.81 -10.48 28.65
CA ILE A 160 33.95 -9.71 29.16
C ILE A 160 35.21 -10.55 29.01
N GLY A 161 36.23 -9.97 28.38
CA GLY A 161 37.56 -10.58 28.26
C GLY A 161 38.45 -10.27 29.46
N THR A 162 38.47 -9.02 29.91
CA THR A 162 39.25 -8.56 31.07
C THR A 162 38.56 -7.34 31.68
N PRO A 163 38.62 -7.11 32.99
CA PRO A 163 39.07 -8.05 34.03
C PRO A 163 38.07 -9.19 34.23
N THR A 164 38.51 -10.27 34.88
CA THR A 164 37.60 -11.33 35.34
C THR A 164 36.94 -10.92 36.66
N ASP A 165 35.74 -11.44 36.92
CA ASP A 165 35.09 -11.22 38.23
C ASP A 165 35.97 -11.75 39.37
N GLY A 166 36.07 -10.99 40.46
CA GLY A 166 36.92 -11.27 41.62
C GLY A 166 38.41 -10.95 41.45
N GLN A 167 38.85 -10.43 40.29
CA GLN A 167 40.27 -10.19 40.04
C GLN A 167 40.87 -9.09 40.95
N THR A 168 42.08 -9.34 41.46
CA THR A 168 42.90 -8.30 42.12
C THR A 168 43.81 -7.61 41.09
N ILE A 169 43.82 -6.29 41.09
CA ILE A 169 44.57 -5.42 40.18
C ILE A 169 45.60 -4.63 40.98
N ALA A 170 46.85 -4.56 40.50
CA ALA A 170 47.95 -3.82 41.14
C ALA A 170 48.07 -2.35 40.68
N SER A 171 47.39 -2.00 39.57
CA SER A 171 47.36 -0.66 38.97
C SER A 171 46.08 0.09 39.33
N GLN A 172 46.16 1.41 39.50
CA GLN A 172 44.98 2.27 39.71
C GLN A 172 44.10 2.35 38.45
N GLU A 173 44.56 1.88 37.30
CA GLU A 173 43.80 1.85 36.06
C GLU A 173 43.69 0.40 35.57
N VAL A 174 42.47 0.00 35.21
CA VAL A 174 42.18 -1.29 34.59
C VAL A 174 41.51 -1.07 33.25
N GLU A 175 41.92 -1.84 32.26
CA GLU A 175 41.25 -1.87 30.98
C GLU A 175 40.15 -2.95 30.99
N VAL A 176 38.91 -2.51 30.74
CA VAL A 176 37.79 -3.41 30.50
C VAL A 176 37.72 -3.70 29.02
N THR A 177 37.83 -4.96 28.62
CA THR A 177 37.67 -5.44 27.24
C THR A 177 36.55 -6.46 27.14
N GLY A 178 35.91 -6.55 25.98
CA GLY A 178 34.88 -7.55 25.75
C GLY A 178 34.39 -7.60 24.31
N LYS A 179 33.37 -8.42 24.08
CA LYS A 179 32.66 -8.55 22.81
C LYS A 179 31.15 -8.52 22.99
N THR A 180 30.48 -7.96 22.00
CA THR A 180 29.02 -7.89 21.84
C THR A 180 28.61 -8.19 20.39
N ASP A 181 27.31 -8.28 20.11
CA ASP A 181 26.79 -8.32 18.74
C ASP A 181 27.05 -7.02 17.97
N GLN A 182 26.94 -7.06 16.65
CA GLN A 182 26.99 -5.86 15.80
C GLN A 182 25.80 -4.94 16.08
N ASN A 183 25.99 -3.63 15.86
CA ASN A 183 24.97 -2.60 16.05
C ASN A 183 24.39 -2.52 17.48
N VAL A 184 25.13 -3.02 18.47
CA VAL A 184 24.81 -2.89 19.89
C VAL A 184 25.60 -1.73 20.49
N SER A 185 24.95 -0.95 21.33
CA SER A 185 25.61 0.09 22.13
C SER A 185 26.04 -0.44 23.49
N ILE A 186 27.22 -0.05 23.97
CA ILE A 186 27.77 -0.47 25.26
C ILE A 186 27.89 0.74 26.19
N ARG A 187 27.62 0.52 27.47
CA ARG A 187 27.95 1.44 28.56
C ARG A 187 28.77 0.72 29.62
N ILE A 188 29.89 1.31 30.04
CA ILE A 188 30.69 0.84 31.17
C ILE A 188 30.61 1.89 32.27
N ASN A 189 30.13 1.51 33.46
CA ASN A 189 29.85 2.41 34.57
C ASN A 189 29.02 3.63 34.14
N ASN A 190 27.95 3.37 33.37
CA ASN A 190 27.04 4.38 32.83
C ASN A 190 27.68 5.36 31.81
N SER A 191 28.92 5.10 31.39
CA SER A 191 29.64 5.87 30.36
C SER A 191 29.56 5.15 29.02
N PRO A 192 29.14 5.81 27.92
CA PRO A 192 29.11 5.20 26.59
C PRO A 192 30.51 4.73 26.13
N THR A 193 30.57 3.52 25.58
CA THR A 193 31.80 2.90 25.07
C THR A 193 31.68 2.66 23.57
N VAL A 194 32.74 2.99 22.82
CA VAL A 194 32.78 2.70 21.38
C VAL A 194 32.90 1.21 21.14
N VAL A 195 32.05 0.69 20.26
CA VAL A 195 32.06 -0.71 19.79
C VAL A 195 32.61 -0.71 18.36
N ALA A 196 33.60 -1.54 18.10
CA ALA A 196 34.16 -1.72 16.76
C ALA A 196 33.22 -2.56 15.88
N SER A 197 33.47 -2.57 14.57
CA SER A 197 32.65 -3.31 13.59
C SER A 197 32.63 -4.83 13.80
N ASP A 198 33.64 -5.37 14.50
CA ASP A 198 33.72 -6.78 14.88
C ASP A 198 33.08 -7.09 16.24
N GLY A 199 32.40 -6.10 16.85
CA GLY A 199 31.75 -6.20 18.15
C GLY A 199 32.68 -6.07 19.35
N SER A 200 33.99 -5.83 19.15
CA SER A 200 34.92 -5.61 20.25
C SER A 200 34.75 -4.23 20.87
N PHE A 201 34.95 -4.14 22.18
CA PHE A 201 34.98 -2.86 22.90
C PHE A 201 36.10 -2.86 23.93
N ARG A 202 36.60 -1.66 24.25
CA ARG A 202 37.56 -1.44 25.32
C ARG A 202 37.35 -0.09 26.00
N GLN A 203 37.57 -0.03 27.31
CA GLN A 203 37.56 1.21 28.08
C GLN A 203 38.45 1.12 29.31
N SER A 204 39.28 2.14 29.51
CA SER A 204 40.02 2.33 30.75
C SER A 204 39.12 2.84 31.87
N ILE A 205 39.20 2.22 33.04
CA ILE A 205 38.50 2.60 34.26
C ILE A 205 39.52 2.86 35.37
N ARG A 206 39.39 4.03 36.01
CA ARG A 206 40.17 4.37 37.19
C ARG A 206 39.54 3.78 38.45
N LEU A 207 40.33 3.05 39.22
CA LEU A 207 39.94 2.33 40.42
C LEU A 207 40.23 3.15 41.69
N LYS A 208 39.44 2.87 42.71
CA LYS A 208 39.66 3.30 44.10
C LYS A 208 40.31 2.15 44.86
N GLU A 209 41.19 2.45 45.81
CA GLU A 209 41.80 1.41 46.65
C GLU A 209 40.72 0.52 47.30
N GLY A 210 40.92 -0.79 47.30
CA GLY A 210 39.94 -1.77 47.75
C GLY A 210 38.95 -2.21 46.67
N GLY A 211 37.72 -2.54 47.08
CA GLY A 211 36.71 -3.10 46.19
C GLY A 211 36.10 -2.08 45.23
N ASN A 212 36.00 -2.44 43.95
CA ASN A 212 35.35 -1.68 42.89
C ASN A 212 34.30 -2.54 42.20
N MET A 213 33.15 -1.96 41.89
CA MET A 213 32.14 -2.57 41.03
C MET A 213 32.25 -1.96 39.64
N ILE A 214 32.37 -2.81 38.63
CA ILE A 214 32.29 -2.42 37.22
C ILE A 214 30.99 -2.99 36.65
N THR A 215 30.16 -2.12 36.10
CA THR A 215 28.92 -2.49 35.42
C THR A 215 29.09 -2.31 33.92
N VAL A 216 28.83 -3.36 33.14
CA VAL A 216 28.82 -3.32 31.67
C VAL A 216 27.42 -3.64 31.18
N GLU A 217 26.83 -2.73 30.42
CA GLU A 217 25.47 -2.84 29.89
C GLU A 217 25.50 -2.75 28.36
N ALA A 218 24.77 -3.64 27.70
CA ALA A 218 24.59 -3.72 26.26
C ALA A 218 23.13 -3.43 25.91
N TYR A 219 22.89 -2.64 24.86
CA TYR A 219 21.55 -2.31 24.36
C TYR A 219 21.50 -2.42 22.84
N ASP A 220 20.53 -3.17 22.31
CA ASP A 220 20.24 -3.20 20.87
C ASP A 220 19.24 -2.10 20.44
N ILE A 221 19.00 -2.04 19.14
CA ILE A 221 18.06 -1.09 18.52
C ILE A 221 16.58 -1.39 18.79
N ALA A 222 16.26 -2.63 19.18
CA ALA A 222 14.91 -3.08 19.54
C ALA A 222 14.56 -2.80 21.01
N GLY A 223 15.53 -2.31 21.80
CA GLY A 223 15.38 -2.04 23.22
C GLY A 223 15.66 -3.23 24.13
N ASN A 224 16.18 -4.35 23.62
CA ASN A 224 16.68 -5.42 24.47
C ASN A 224 18.00 -5.00 25.13
N SER A 225 18.22 -5.51 26.34
CA SER A 225 19.45 -5.23 27.08
C SER A 225 20.01 -6.45 27.79
N ASN A 226 21.33 -6.41 27.98
CA ASN A 226 22.08 -7.38 28.77
C ASN A 226 23.05 -6.65 29.70
N LYS A 227 23.30 -7.20 30.89
CA LYS A 227 24.08 -6.54 31.94
C LYS A 227 25.01 -7.55 32.62
N VAL A 228 26.27 -7.17 32.78
CA VAL A 228 27.29 -7.90 33.53
C VAL A 228 27.87 -6.99 34.61
N GLU A 229 28.01 -7.52 35.82
CA GLU A 229 28.65 -6.82 36.94
C GLU A 229 29.89 -7.59 37.38
N LEU A 230 31.00 -6.87 37.58
CA LEU A 230 32.29 -7.42 37.98
C LEU A 230 32.72 -6.75 39.28
N ARG A 231 33.06 -7.54 40.29
CA ARG A 231 33.70 -7.08 41.52
C ARG A 231 35.19 -7.29 41.40
N ILE A 232 35.97 -6.22 41.43
CA ILE A 232 37.43 -6.30 41.41
C ILE A 232 38.03 -5.59 42.62
N THR A 233 39.23 -5.97 43.01
CA THR A 233 39.95 -5.34 44.12
C THR A 233 41.19 -4.66 43.59
N TYR A 234 41.30 -3.34 43.74
CA TYR A 234 42.56 -2.65 43.52
C TYR A 234 43.36 -2.67 44.82
N GLN A 235 44.56 -3.25 44.77
CA GLN A 235 45.50 -3.25 45.87
C GLN A 235 46.85 -2.81 45.33
N LYS A 236 47.37 -1.68 45.82
CA LYS A 236 48.69 -1.19 45.40
C LYS A 236 49.79 -2.16 45.83
N GLU A 237 50.76 -2.44 44.95
CA GLU A 237 51.99 -3.12 45.35
C GLU A 237 52.83 -2.20 46.26
N ASP A 238 53.28 -2.74 47.39
CA ASP A 238 54.09 -2.06 48.41
C ASP A 238 55.53 -1.73 47.92
#